data_AF-A0A379T111-F1
#
_entry.id   AF-A0A379T111-F1
#
_cell.length_a   1.000
_cell.length_b   1.000
_cell.length_c   1.000
_cell.angle_alpha   90.00
_cell.angle_beta   90.00
_cell.angle_gamma   90.00
#
_symmetry.space_group_name_H-M   'P 1'
#
loop_
_entity.id
_entity.type
_entity.pdbx_description
1 polymer ?
#
loop_
_entity_poly.entity_id
_entity_poly.type
_entity_poly.pdbx_seq_one_letter_code
_entity_poly.pdbx_strand_id
1 'polypeptide(L)'
;MPTSISWRQSKGRLEEIIQAHDGHNLNVQLERAADALRLPDWDAKVEKLSGGERRRVALCRLLLEKPDMLLLDEPTNHLDAESVAWLERFLHDFEGTVVAITHGPLLP
;
A
#
# COMPACT_ATOMS: atom_id res chain seq x y z
N MET A 1 -11.26 1.88 41.47
CA MET A 1 -10.32 0.89 40.91
C MET A 1 -11.09 -0.01 39.95
N PRO A 2 -11.11 0.24 38.61
CA PRO A 2 -11.79 -0.65 37.67
C PRO A 2 -11.01 -1.96 37.56
N THR A 3 -11.72 -3.07 37.69
CA THR A 3 -11.21 -4.44 37.83
C THR A 3 -10.55 -4.96 36.55
N SER A 4 -9.50 -5.78 36.73
CA SER A 4 -8.64 -6.40 35.69
C SER A 4 -9.36 -7.29 34.65
N ILE A 5 -10.68 -7.40 34.74
CA ILE A 5 -11.54 -8.20 33.85
C ILE A 5 -11.93 -7.38 32.61
N SER A 6 -12.17 -6.07 32.77
CA SER A 6 -12.56 -5.17 31.68
C SER A 6 -11.45 -5.01 30.63
N TRP A 7 -10.17 -4.95 31.08
CA TRP A 7 -9.01 -4.87 30.18
C TRP A 7 -8.82 -6.13 29.32
N ARG A 8 -9.10 -7.32 29.88
CA ARG A 8 -8.99 -8.58 29.13
C ARG A 8 -10.07 -8.70 28.05
N GLN A 9 -11.31 -8.29 28.35
CA GLN A 9 -12.40 -8.28 27.37
C GLN A 9 -12.17 -7.24 26.26
N SER A 10 -11.63 -6.08 26.61
CA SER A 10 -11.32 -5.02 25.64
C SER A 10 -10.16 -5.41 24.71
N LYS A 11 -9.14 -6.10 25.26
CA LYS A 11 -8.00 -6.60 24.48
C LYS A 11 -8.43 -7.69 23.49
N GLY A 12 -9.29 -8.62 23.91
CA GLY A 12 -9.82 -9.67 23.03
C GLY A 12 -10.65 -9.12 21.86
N ARG A 13 -11.48 -8.09 22.12
CA ARG A 13 -12.26 -7.43 21.05
C ARG A 13 -11.37 -6.68 20.05
N LEU A 14 -10.29 -6.06 20.54
CA LEU A 14 -9.30 -5.40 19.67
C LEU A 14 -8.48 -6.42 18.87
N GLU A 15 -8.08 -7.53 19.49
CA GLU A 15 -7.39 -8.65 18.82
C GLU A 15 -8.28 -9.29 17.75
N GLU A 16 -9.59 -9.46 18.00
CA GLU A 16 -10.58 -9.90 17.01
C GLU A 16 -10.72 -8.92 15.85
N ILE A 17 -10.73 -7.61 16.10
CA ILE A 17 -10.79 -6.60 15.02
C ILE A 17 -9.50 -6.61 14.18
N ILE A 18 -8.34 -6.79 14.81
CA ILE A 18 -7.04 -6.89 14.13
C ILE A 18 -6.95 -8.17 13.29
N GLN A 19 -7.43 -9.30 13.82
CA GLN A 19 -7.53 -10.56 13.08
C GLN A 19 -8.56 -10.49 11.94
N ALA A 20 -9.72 -9.87 12.17
CA ALA A 20 -10.77 -9.73 11.17
C ALA A 20 -10.36 -8.85 9.98
N HIS A 21 -9.38 -7.95 10.17
CA HIS A 21 -8.81 -7.12 9.10
C HIS A 21 -7.53 -7.68 8.48
N ASP A 22 -7.13 -8.90 8.81
CA ASP A 22 -5.91 -9.53 8.29
C ASP A 22 -4.66 -8.64 8.49
N GLY A 23 -4.56 -8.01 9.67
CA GLY A 23 -3.56 -6.99 9.97
C GLY A 23 -2.10 -7.46 9.83
N HIS A 24 -1.85 -8.76 9.98
CA HIS A 24 -0.54 -9.35 9.74
C HIS A 24 -0.19 -9.43 8.25
N ASN A 25 -1.19 -9.64 7.39
CA ASN A 25 -1.01 -9.62 5.94
C ASN A 25 -0.80 -8.18 5.43
N LEU A 26 -1.48 -7.20 6.04
CA LEU A 26 -1.30 -5.78 5.71
C LEU A 26 0.12 -5.29 5.95
N ASN A 27 0.75 -5.62 7.08
CA ASN A 27 2.16 -5.23 7.31
C ASN A 27 3.11 -5.87 6.30
N VAL A 28 2.91 -7.15 5.96
CA VAL A 28 3.74 -7.84 4.96
C VAL A 28 3.51 -7.27 3.56
N GLN A 29 2.28 -6.93 3.19
CA GLN A 29 1.96 -6.26 1.94
C GLN A 29 2.56 -4.85 1.88
N LEU A 30 2.49 -4.11 2.99
CA LEU A 30 3.08 -2.78 3.14
C LEU A 30 4.61 -2.82 2.97
N GLU A 31 5.31 -3.73 3.65
CA GLU A 31 6.77 -3.89 3.51
C GLU A 31 7.14 -4.26 2.07
N ARG A 32 6.44 -5.23 1.47
CA ARG A 32 6.67 -5.64 0.08
C ARG A 32 6.44 -4.49 -0.91
N ALA A 33 5.37 -3.72 -0.72
CA ALA A 33 5.07 -2.58 -1.56
C ALA A 33 6.07 -1.44 -1.35
N ALA A 34 6.52 -1.22 -0.12
CA ALA A 34 7.51 -0.20 0.21
C ALA A 34 8.88 -0.51 -0.44
N ASP A 35 9.32 -1.76 -0.35
CA ASP A 35 10.54 -2.24 -0.98
C ASP A 35 10.43 -2.16 -2.51
N ALA A 36 9.34 -2.65 -3.07
CA ALA A 36 9.12 -2.66 -4.52
C ALA A 36 9.01 -1.25 -5.12
N LEU A 37 8.48 -0.28 -4.38
CA LEU A 37 8.40 1.13 -4.81
C LEU A 37 9.60 1.97 -4.37
N ARG A 38 10.63 1.35 -3.77
CA ARG A 38 11.83 2.02 -3.27
C ARG A 38 11.48 3.28 -2.48
N LEU A 39 10.64 3.08 -1.46
CA LEU A 39 10.24 4.15 -0.57
C LEU A 39 11.43 4.61 0.29
N PRO A 40 11.46 5.91 0.65
CA PRO A 40 12.43 6.43 1.60
C PRO A 40 12.19 5.83 3.00
N ASP A 41 13.15 6.01 3.91
CA ASP A 41 13.08 5.53 5.29
C ASP A 41 11.74 5.90 5.96
N TRP A 42 11.20 4.99 6.79
CA TRP A 42 9.93 5.18 7.49
C TRP A 42 9.89 6.44 8.37
N ASP A 43 11.05 6.87 8.89
CA ASP A 43 11.20 8.07 9.70
C ASP A 43 11.39 9.36 8.87
N ALA A 44 11.49 9.24 7.54
CA ALA A 44 11.66 10.38 6.66
C ALA A 44 10.41 11.26 6.64
N LYS A 45 10.58 12.57 6.87
CA LYS A 45 9.47 13.53 6.78
C LYS A 45 9.02 13.70 5.33
N VAL A 46 7.73 13.48 5.06
CA VAL A 46 7.11 13.63 3.73
C VAL A 46 7.39 15.00 3.09
N GLU A 47 7.49 16.05 3.91
CA GLU A 47 7.82 17.43 3.47
C GLU A 47 9.20 17.54 2.82
N LYS A 48 10.16 16.70 3.21
CA LYS A 48 11.55 16.72 2.72
C LYS A 48 11.77 15.82 1.50
N LEU A 49 10.77 15.01 1.14
CA LEU A 49 10.87 14.09 0.01
C LEU A 49 10.87 14.84 -1.32
N SER A 50 11.50 14.27 -2.34
CA SER A 50 11.37 14.72 -3.73
C SER A 50 9.93 14.51 -4.24
N GLY A 51 9.56 15.18 -5.32
CA GLY A 51 8.23 15.00 -5.94
C GLY A 51 7.95 13.54 -6.33
N GLY A 52 8.97 12.83 -6.82
CA GLY A 52 8.88 11.41 -7.16
C GLY A 52 8.68 10.52 -5.94
N GLU A 53 9.44 10.74 -4.86
CA GLU A 53 9.29 9.99 -3.61
C GLU A 53 7.91 10.19 -2.99
N ARG A 54 7.40 11.43 -2.94
CA ARG A 54 6.03 11.70 -2.46
C ARG A 54 4.99 10.97 -3.29
N ARG A 55 5.17 10.92 -4.61
CA ARG A 55 4.26 10.19 -5.52
C ARG A 55 4.29 8.69 -5.24
N ARG A 56 5.46 8.09 -5.02
CA ARG A 56 5.59 6.66 -4.68
C ARG A 56 4.98 6.32 -3.33
N VAL A 57 5.17 7.17 -2.31
CA VAL A 57 4.51 7.02 -1.00
C VAL A 57 2.98 7.10 -1.15
N ALA A 58 2.48 8.06 -1.93
CA ALA A 58 1.04 8.20 -2.19
C ALA A 58 0.48 6.98 -2.94
N LEU A 59 1.21 6.45 -3.93
CA LEU A 59 0.84 5.23 -4.64
C LEU A 59 0.78 4.03 -3.69
N CYS A 60 1.81 3.81 -2.87
CA CYS A 60 1.82 2.72 -1.88
C CYS A 60 0.61 2.79 -0.95
N ARG A 61 0.31 3.98 -0.42
CA ARG A 61 -0.87 4.19 0.42
C ARG A 61 -2.17 3.85 -0.31
N LEU A 62 -2.32 4.28 -1.56
CA LEU A 62 -3.51 4.02 -2.37
C LEU A 62 -3.71 2.52 -2.64
N LEU A 63 -2.62 1.79 -2.94
CA LEU A 63 -2.66 0.34 -3.16
C LEU A 63 -3.10 -0.44 -1.92
N LEU A 64 -2.71 0.03 -0.73
CA LEU A 64 -3.07 -0.59 0.55
C LEU A 64 -4.50 -0.25 1.02
N GLU A 65 -5.03 0.89 0.58
CA GLU A 65 -6.42 1.29 0.86
C GLU A 65 -7.43 0.36 0.18
N LYS A 66 -7.00 -0.41 -0.84
CA LYS A 66 -7.81 -1.37 -1.61
C LYS A 66 -9.17 -0.79 -2.03
N PRO A 67 -9.20 0.35 -2.76
CA PRO A 67 -10.45 0.91 -3.25
C PRO A 67 -11.09 0.00 -4.30
N ASP A 68 -12.42 0.03 -4.41
CA ASP A 68 -13.17 -0.74 -5.43
C ASP A 68 -12.77 -0.36 -6.88
N MET A 69 -12.30 0.88 -7.06
CA MET A 69 -11.87 1.42 -8.35
C MET A 69 -10.60 2.26 -8.21
N LEU A 70 -9.61 1.98 -9.05
CA LEU A 70 -8.31 2.62 -9.08
C LEU A 70 -8.10 3.35 -10.41
N LEU A 71 -7.90 4.67 -10.35
CA LEU A 71 -7.56 5.50 -11.52
C LEU A 71 -6.09 5.91 -11.42
N LEU A 72 -5.27 5.46 -12.36
CA LEU A 72 -3.84 5.76 -12.38
C LEU A 72 -3.48 6.49 -13.68
N ASP A 73 -2.92 7.69 -13.56
CA ASP A 73 -2.44 8.47 -14.69
C ASP A 73 -0.91 8.51 -14.69
N GLU A 74 -0.26 7.84 -15.65
CA GLU A 74 1.18 7.62 -15.73
C GLU A 74 1.82 7.05 -14.45
N PRO A 75 1.33 5.91 -13.90
CA PRO A 75 1.82 5.37 -12.63
C PRO A 75 3.26 4.83 -12.69
N THR A 76 3.76 4.54 -13.90
CA THR A 76 5.11 4.02 -14.15
C THR A 76 6.17 5.12 -14.24
N ASN A 77 5.77 6.39 -14.29
CA ASN A 77 6.71 7.50 -14.41
C ASN A 77 7.56 7.64 -13.13
N HIS A 78 8.88 7.79 -13.30
CA HIS A 78 9.88 7.81 -12.21
C HIS A 78 10.01 6.50 -11.41
N LEU A 79 9.50 5.38 -11.96
CA LEU A 79 9.81 4.03 -11.50
C LEU A 79 10.93 3.42 -12.35
N ASP A 80 11.71 2.53 -11.76
CA ASP A 80 12.62 1.67 -12.52
C ASP A 80 11.89 0.44 -13.08
N ALA A 81 12.54 -0.29 -13.98
CA ALA A 81 11.92 -1.43 -14.66
C ALA A 81 11.45 -2.53 -13.71
N GLU A 82 12.15 -2.71 -12.58
CA GLU A 82 11.78 -3.69 -11.54
C GLU A 82 10.50 -3.28 -10.81
N SER A 83 10.41 -2.02 -10.40
CA SER A 83 9.23 -1.44 -9.75
C SER A 83 8.02 -1.44 -10.69
N VAL A 84 8.23 -1.19 -11.99
CA VAL A 84 7.16 -1.26 -13.00
C VAL A 84 6.62 -2.68 -13.12
N ALA A 85 7.48 -3.69 -13.29
CA ALA A 85 7.05 -5.08 -13.41
C ALA A 85 6.33 -5.58 -12.15
N TRP A 86 6.77 -5.13 -10.96
CA TRP A 86 6.06 -5.42 -9.72
C TRP A 86 4.68 -4.75 -9.68
N LEU A 87 4.59 -3.47 -10.05
CA LEU A 87 3.34 -2.72 -10.07
C LEU A 87 2.36 -3.33 -11.06
N GLU A 88 2.80 -3.71 -12.25
CA GLU A 88 1.99 -4.39 -13.26
C GLU A 88 1.40 -5.70 -12.71
N ARG A 89 2.24 -6.52 -12.06
CA ARG A 89 1.77 -7.77 -11.44
C ARG A 89 0.78 -7.51 -10.29
N PHE A 90 1.05 -6.50 -9.47
CA PHE A 90 0.14 -6.12 -8.39
C PHE A 90 -1.22 -5.66 -8.93
N LEU A 91 -1.22 -4.82 -9.98
CA LEU A 91 -2.44 -4.34 -10.62
C LEU A 91 -3.21 -5.45 -11.34
N HIS A 92 -2.51 -6.44 -11.90
CA HIS A 92 -3.12 -7.63 -12.48
C HIS A 92 -3.85 -8.48 -11.44
N ASP A 93 -3.25 -8.63 -10.25
CA ASP A 93 -3.81 -9.43 -9.16
C ASP A 93 -4.77 -8.61 -8.26
N PHE A 94 -5.00 -7.33 -8.56
CA PHE A 94 -5.84 -6.44 -7.77
C PHE A 94 -7.32 -6.82 -7.92
N GLU A 95 -7.96 -7.17 -6.80
CA GLU A 95 -9.40 -7.47 -6.75
C GLU A 95 -10.23 -6.16 -6.82
N GLY A 96 -10.33 -5.58 -8.01
CA GLY A 96 -11.09 -4.36 -8.25
C GLY A 96 -11.04 -3.88 -9.70
N THR A 97 -11.59 -2.70 -9.97
CA THR A 97 -11.51 -2.09 -11.31
C THR A 97 -10.30 -1.18 -11.39
N VAL A 98 -9.29 -1.56 -12.19
CA VAL A 98 -8.12 -0.72 -12.45
C VAL A 98 -8.25 -0.06 -13.82
N VAL A 99 -8.13 1.26 -13.87
CA VAL A 99 -7.98 2.02 -15.12
C VAL A 99 -6.65 2.76 -15.03
N ALA A 100 -5.68 2.31 -15.82
CA ALA A 100 -4.37 2.94 -15.91
C ALA A 100 -4.19 3.58 -17.29
N ILE A 101 -3.76 4.84 -17.31
CA ILE A 101 -3.30 5.58 -18.48
C ILE A 101 -1.78 5.55 -18.44
N THR A 102 -1.13 5.09 -19.50
CA THR A 102 0.34 5.14 -19.61
C THR A 102 0.77 5.38 -21.07
N HIS A 103 1.88 6.10 -21.23
CA HIS A 103 2.50 6.44 -22.52
C HIS A 103 3.38 5.30 -23.09
N GLY A 104 3.62 4.23 -22.34
CA GLY A 104 4.35 3.04 -22.77
C GLY A 104 3.44 1.82 -22.89
N PRO A 105 3.80 0.80 -23.70
CA PRO A 105 2.95 -0.37 -23.86
C PRO A 105 2.82 -1.10 -22.52
N LEU A 106 1.58 -1.30 -22.04
CA LEU A 106 1.22 -2.30 -21.02
C LEU A 106 1.34 -3.75 -21.57
N LEU A 107 2.15 -3.92 -22.63
CA LEU A 107 2.31 -5.05 -23.56
C LEU A 107 1.03 -5.48 -24.32
N PRO A 108 1.17 -6.21 -25.46
CA PRO A 108 0.03 -6.77 -26.21
C PRO A 108 -0.71 -7.88 -25.46
#